data_AF-A0A522KF86-F1
#
_entry.id   AF-A0A522KF86-F1
#
_cell.length_a   1.000
_cell.length_b   1.000
_cell.length_c   1.000
_cell.angle_alpha   90.00
_cell.angle_beta   90.00
_cell.angle_gamma   90.00
#
_symmetry.space_group_name_H-M   'P 1'
#
loop_
_entity.id
_entity.type
_entity.pdbx_description
1 polymer ?
#
loop_
_entity_poly.entity_id
_entity_poly.type
_entity_poly.pdbx_seq_one_letter_code
_entity_poly.pdbx_strand_id
1 'polypeptide(L)'
;MHSLAAAISVLFWIGVLGLAVGIARRAALWRTGRAAAVKWQGLFAIPKRYFVDLHHVVARDPYMARTHIATAGGAILALLLVGVNYGLALYSQSLDVAIALAALIMFTGVVFVAYRRGKNIPSRLSKGAWNRLPWMLGALALGLFLLGLPALTAQTAITFSYAVSLLTALLLIAGAWELTLGAGRGGPMKHAMAGLAHLAFHP
;
A
#
# COMPACT_ATOMS: atom_id res chain seq x y z
N MET A 1 -3.43 -7.79 -23.90
CA MET A 1 -2.93 -8.12 -22.53
C MET A 1 -1.44 -7.88 -22.39
N HIS A 2 -0.58 -8.29 -23.34
CA HIS A 2 0.87 -8.04 -23.27
C HIS A 2 1.27 -6.56 -23.05
N SER A 3 0.57 -5.61 -23.68
CA SER A 3 0.82 -4.18 -23.51
C SER A 3 0.50 -3.66 -22.11
N LEU A 4 -0.64 -4.06 -21.54
CA LEU A 4 -1.01 -3.70 -20.17
C LEU A 4 -0.05 -4.34 -19.17
N ALA A 5 0.27 -5.63 -19.34
CA ALA A 5 1.18 -6.35 -18.45
C ALA A 5 2.57 -5.69 -18.40
N ALA A 6 3.15 -5.36 -19.55
CA ALA A 6 4.41 -4.63 -19.62
C ALA A 6 4.31 -3.23 -18.98
N ALA A 7 3.20 -2.51 -19.20
CA ALA A 7 2.95 -1.23 -18.56
C ALA A 7 2.89 -1.35 -17.03
N ILE A 8 2.24 -2.39 -16.49
CA ILE A 8 2.21 -2.65 -15.05
C ILE A 8 3.62 -2.96 -14.52
N SER A 9 4.42 -3.74 -15.23
CA SER A 9 5.81 -4.00 -14.84
C SER A 9 6.63 -2.71 -14.75
N VAL A 10 6.49 -1.82 -15.74
CA VAL A 10 7.15 -0.50 -15.73
C VAL A 10 6.65 0.35 -14.57
N LEU A 11 5.33 0.44 -14.37
CA LEU A 11 4.74 1.20 -13.25
C LEU A 11 5.18 0.66 -11.90
N PHE A 12 5.30 -0.66 -11.74
CA PHE A 12 5.78 -1.29 -10.52
C PHE A 12 7.21 -0.85 -10.21
N TRP A 13 8.13 -0.95 -11.17
CA TRP A 13 9.52 -0.53 -10.96
C TRP A 13 9.68 0.97 -10.76
N ILE A 14 8.89 1.81 -11.45
CA ILE A 14 8.80 3.25 -11.17
C ILE A 14 8.32 3.48 -9.74
N GLY A 15 7.32 2.72 -9.27
CA GLY A 15 6.82 2.78 -7.91
C GLY A 15 7.88 2.41 -6.87
N VAL A 16 8.61 1.30 -7.10
CA VAL A 16 9.74 0.87 -6.25
C VAL A 16 10.81 1.95 -6.17
N LEU A 17 11.21 2.53 -7.31
CA LEU A 17 12.16 3.63 -7.34
C LEU A 17 11.64 4.85 -6.58
N GLY A 18 10.37 5.22 -6.78
CA GLY A 18 9.72 6.32 -6.08
C GLY A 18 9.68 6.12 -4.56
N LEU A 19 9.40 4.90 -4.10
CA LEU A 19 9.44 4.52 -2.69
C LEU A 19 10.88 4.60 -2.13
N ALA A 20 11.86 4.05 -2.83
CA ALA A 20 13.26 4.09 -2.42
C ALA A 20 13.76 5.54 -2.27
N VAL A 21 13.45 6.41 -3.23
CA VAL A 21 13.74 7.85 -3.16
C VAL A 21 13.01 8.49 -1.97
N GLY A 22 11.74 8.15 -1.74
CA GLY A 22 10.95 8.65 -0.61
C GLY A 22 11.55 8.28 0.76
N ILE A 23 11.97 7.02 0.91
CA ILE A 23 12.66 6.51 2.10
C ILE A 23 14.00 7.23 2.28
N ALA A 24 14.81 7.33 1.23
CA ALA A 24 16.12 7.99 1.29
C ALA A 24 16.01 9.45 1.73
N ARG A 25 15.07 10.21 1.16
CA ARG A 25 14.82 11.61 1.56
C ARG A 25 14.41 11.74 3.03
N ARG A 26 13.64 10.78 3.54
CA ARG A 26 13.18 10.76 4.95
C ARG A 26 14.29 10.35 5.90
N ALA A 27 15.08 9.34 5.54
CA ALA A 27 16.25 8.93 6.30
C ALA A 27 17.27 10.08 6.39
N ALA A 28 17.43 10.87 5.32
CA ALA A 28 18.32 12.05 5.34
C ALA A 28 17.93 13.09 6.41
N LEU A 29 16.65 13.21 6.77
CA LEU A 29 16.21 14.11 7.85
C LEU A 29 16.74 13.70 9.22
N TRP A 30 17.08 12.43 9.44
CA TRP A 30 17.64 11.99 10.72
C TRP A 30 19.05 12.54 10.95
N ARG A 31 19.72 13.00 9.89
CA ARG A 31 21.05 13.63 9.98
C ARG A 31 21.00 15.00 10.66
N THR A 32 19.83 15.59 10.89
CA THR A 32 19.69 16.83 11.68
C THR A 32 19.77 16.57 13.19
N GLY A 33 19.59 15.32 13.62
CA GLY A 33 19.71 14.92 15.02
C GLY A 33 21.17 14.77 15.47
N ARG A 34 21.35 14.42 16.74
CA ARG A 34 22.68 14.07 17.27
C ARG A 34 23.15 12.75 16.67
N ALA A 35 24.47 12.62 16.52
CA ALA A 35 25.07 11.35 16.14
C ALA A 35 24.70 10.26 17.16
N ALA A 36 24.26 9.11 16.65
CA ALA A 36 23.92 7.94 17.44
C ALA A 36 24.43 6.69 16.72
N ALA A 37 24.85 5.68 17.50
CA ALA A 37 25.26 4.41 16.93
C ALA A 37 24.03 3.66 16.37
N VAL A 38 24.00 3.45 15.05
CA VAL A 38 22.93 2.70 14.39
C VAL A 38 23.24 1.20 14.47
N LYS A 39 22.41 0.46 15.20
CA LYS A 39 22.45 -1.01 15.24
C LYS A 39 21.56 -1.57 14.14
N TRP A 40 22.16 -1.92 13.00
CA TRP A 40 21.43 -2.44 11.83
C TRP A 40 20.63 -3.72 12.12
N GLN A 41 21.04 -4.50 13.13
CA GLN A 41 20.30 -5.66 13.60
C GLN A 41 18.88 -5.32 14.09
N GLY A 42 18.62 -4.06 14.46
CA GLY A 42 17.31 -3.57 14.85
C GLY A 42 16.23 -3.75 13.77
N LEU A 43 16.61 -3.85 12.50
CA LEU A 43 15.68 -4.17 11.41
C LEU A 43 15.00 -5.54 11.62
N PHE A 44 15.71 -6.54 12.14
CA PHE A 44 15.16 -7.87 12.41
C PHE A 44 14.17 -7.87 13.58
N ALA A 45 14.14 -6.82 14.40
CA ALA A 45 13.15 -6.67 15.46
C ALA A 45 11.81 -6.11 14.95
N ILE A 46 11.79 -5.45 13.77
CA ILE A 46 10.58 -4.83 13.22
C ILE A 46 9.41 -5.83 13.14
N PRO A 47 9.56 -7.07 12.60
CA PRO A 47 8.42 -7.96 12.45
C PRO A 47 7.71 -8.23 13.78
N LYS A 48 8.43 -8.62 14.83
CA LYS A 48 7.83 -8.83 16.15
C LYS A 48 7.24 -7.53 16.71
N ARG A 49 7.99 -6.43 16.68
CA ARG A 49 7.56 -5.14 17.23
C ARG A 49 6.31 -4.60 16.53
N TYR A 50 6.21 -4.78 15.22
CA TYR A 50 5.07 -4.35 14.43
C TYR A 50 3.90 -5.31 14.57
N PHE A 51 4.07 -6.61 14.30
CA PHE A 51 2.97 -7.58 14.25
C PHE A 51 2.47 -8.05 15.61
N VAL A 52 3.29 -7.98 16.66
CA VAL A 52 2.93 -8.41 18.02
C VAL A 52 2.78 -7.21 18.94
N ASP A 53 3.89 -6.52 19.23
CA ASP A 53 3.92 -5.53 20.29
C ASP A 53 2.99 -4.33 19.99
N LEU A 54 3.08 -3.76 18.78
CA LEU A 54 2.23 -2.66 18.34
C LEU A 54 0.77 -3.09 18.16
N HIS A 55 0.52 -4.30 17.63
CA HIS A 55 -0.86 -4.78 17.45
C HIS A 55 -1.55 -5.07 18.78
N HIS A 56 -0.85 -5.49 19.85
CA HIS A 56 -1.43 -5.56 21.20
C HIS A 56 -1.94 -4.21 21.69
N VAL A 57 -1.22 -3.11 21.39
CA VAL A 57 -1.66 -1.76 21.76
C VAL A 57 -2.85 -1.31 20.91
N VAL A 58 -2.78 -1.52 19.59
CA VAL A 58 -3.83 -1.12 18.64
C VAL A 58 -5.12 -1.93 18.84
N ALA A 59 -5.03 -3.16 19.34
CA ALA A 59 -6.17 -4.03 19.62
C ALA A 59 -7.17 -3.47 20.67
N ARG A 60 -6.81 -2.40 21.40
CA ARG A 60 -7.73 -1.64 22.27
C ARG A 60 -8.93 -1.04 21.51
N ASP A 61 -8.81 -0.82 20.20
CA ASP A 61 -9.93 -0.49 19.30
C ASP A 61 -10.04 -1.63 18.25
N PRO A 62 -10.79 -2.72 18.56
CA PRO A 62 -10.83 -3.91 17.70
C PRO A 62 -11.34 -3.62 16.30
N TYR A 63 -12.24 -2.64 16.16
CA TYR A 63 -12.75 -2.21 14.87
C TYR A 63 -11.62 -1.62 14.02
N MET A 64 -10.86 -0.64 14.54
CA MET A 64 -9.73 -0.08 13.79
C MET A 64 -8.63 -1.10 13.56
N ALA A 65 -8.35 -1.98 14.53
CA ALA A 65 -7.32 -3.00 14.40
C ALA A 65 -7.61 -3.93 13.21
N ARG A 66 -8.83 -4.49 13.13
CA ARG A 66 -9.25 -5.37 12.02
C ARG A 66 -9.29 -4.63 10.70
N THR A 67 -9.80 -3.39 10.71
CA THR A 67 -9.87 -2.53 9.52
C THR A 67 -8.47 -2.20 8.98
N HIS A 68 -7.51 -1.94 9.87
CA HIS A 68 -6.11 -1.72 9.54
C HIS A 68 -5.47 -2.96 8.95
N ILE A 69 -5.66 -4.13 9.57
CA ILE A 69 -5.15 -5.41 9.04
C ILE A 69 -5.71 -5.67 7.64
N ALA A 70 -7.01 -5.50 7.43
CA ALA A 70 -7.62 -5.66 6.11
C ALA A 70 -7.00 -4.69 5.09
N THR A 71 -6.89 -3.41 5.42
CA THR A 71 -6.38 -2.38 4.50
C THR A 71 -4.88 -2.52 4.25
N ALA A 72 -4.06 -2.45 5.29
CA ALA A 72 -2.60 -2.45 5.20
C ALA A 72 -2.05 -3.84 4.89
N GLY A 73 -2.60 -4.88 5.52
CA GLY A 73 -2.22 -6.27 5.23
C GLY A 73 -2.63 -6.70 3.83
N GLY A 74 -3.86 -6.36 3.40
CA GLY A 74 -4.31 -6.58 2.03
C GLY A 74 -3.44 -5.84 1.00
N ALA A 75 -3.08 -4.58 1.28
CA ALA A 75 -2.18 -3.80 0.41
C ALA A 75 -0.79 -4.43 0.32
N ILE A 76 -0.18 -4.83 1.45
CA ILE A 76 1.14 -5.48 1.45
C ILE A 76 1.09 -6.78 0.66
N LEU A 77 0.09 -7.64 0.90
CA LEU A 77 -0.07 -8.89 0.17
C LEU A 77 -0.23 -8.64 -1.33
N ALA A 78 -1.11 -7.71 -1.72
CA ALA A 78 -1.35 -7.42 -3.13
C ALA A 78 -0.09 -6.85 -3.82
N LEU A 79 0.64 -5.94 -3.18
CA LEU A 79 1.87 -5.36 -3.74
C LEU A 79 3.01 -6.39 -3.84
N LEU A 80 3.13 -7.31 -2.88
CA LEU A 80 4.07 -8.43 -2.98
C LEU A 80 3.71 -9.35 -4.15
N LEU A 81 2.44 -9.69 -4.30
CA LEU A 81 1.97 -10.51 -5.43
C LEU A 81 2.18 -9.81 -6.77
N VAL A 82 1.94 -8.49 -6.87
CA VAL A 82 2.28 -7.71 -8.07
C VAL A 82 3.78 -7.73 -8.33
N GLY A 83 4.61 -7.58 -7.30
CA GLY A 83 6.06 -7.66 -7.45
C GLY A 83 6.54 -9.01 -7.96
N VAL A 84 5.97 -10.10 -7.46
CA VAL A 84 6.24 -11.45 -7.95
C VAL A 84 5.72 -11.63 -9.38
N ASN A 85 4.47 -11.23 -9.67
CA ASN A 85 3.85 -11.51 -10.96
C ASN A 85 4.36 -10.61 -12.10
N TYR A 86 4.35 -9.30 -11.88
CA TYR A 86 4.69 -8.28 -12.88
C TYR A 86 6.13 -7.80 -12.73
N GLY A 87 6.63 -7.66 -11.50
CA GLY A 87 8.03 -7.25 -11.27
C GLY A 87 9.04 -8.26 -11.81
N LEU A 88 8.76 -9.55 -11.67
CA LEU A 88 9.56 -10.66 -12.25
C LEU A 88 9.07 -11.10 -13.64
N ALA A 89 8.09 -10.40 -14.22
CA ALA A 89 7.54 -10.69 -15.54
C ALA A 89 7.00 -12.13 -15.74
N LEU A 90 6.40 -12.72 -14.70
CA LEU A 90 5.78 -14.05 -14.76
C LEU A 90 4.42 -14.04 -15.49
N TYR A 91 3.63 -12.97 -15.29
CA TYR A 91 2.31 -12.78 -15.91
C TYR A 91 1.34 -13.97 -15.78
N SER A 92 1.38 -14.63 -14.62
CA SER A 92 0.54 -15.77 -14.28
C SER A 92 -0.89 -15.35 -13.91
N GLN A 93 -1.87 -16.00 -14.52
CA GLN A 93 -3.29 -15.82 -14.23
C GLN A 93 -3.64 -16.19 -12.78
N SER A 94 -2.98 -17.21 -12.20
CA SER A 94 -3.25 -17.60 -10.81
C SER A 94 -2.80 -16.51 -9.82
N LEU A 95 -1.70 -15.82 -10.13
CA LEU A 95 -1.23 -14.68 -9.36
C LEU A 95 -2.15 -13.47 -9.55
N ASP A 96 -2.71 -13.26 -10.74
CA ASP A 96 -3.73 -12.22 -10.97
C ASP A 96 -5.00 -12.43 -10.14
N VAL A 97 -5.47 -13.68 -10.03
CA VAL A 97 -6.57 -14.03 -9.12
C VAL A 97 -6.20 -13.71 -7.67
N ALA A 98 -5.00 -14.10 -7.23
CA ALA A 98 -4.54 -13.82 -5.87
C ALA A 98 -4.44 -12.30 -5.60
N ILE A 99 -3.98 -11.52 -6.58
CA ILE A 99 -3.93 -10.05 -6.51
C ILE A 99 -5.35 -9.48 -6.34
N ALA A 100 -6.33 -9.94 -7.13
CA ALA A 100 -7.71 -9.49 -7.02
C ALA A 100 -8.32 -9.80 -5.65
N LEU A 101 -8.07 -11.00 -5.11
CA LEU A 101 -8.55 -11.38 -3.77
C LEU A 101 -7.91 -10.52 -2.67
N ALA A 102 -6.60 -10.30 -2.73
CA ALA A 102 -5.90 -9.41 -1.79
C ALA A 102 -6.41 -7.96 -1.89
N ALA A 103 -6.69 -7.49 -3.11
CA ALA A 103 -7.27 -6.19 -3.36
C ALA A 103 -8.69 -6.05 -2.80
N LEU A 104 -9.50 -7.10 -2.85
CA LEU A 104 -10.84 -7.10 -2.24
C LEU A 104 -10.79 -7.04 -0.71
N ILE A 105 -9.84 -7.74 -0.08
CA ILE A 105 -9.59 -7.64 1.36
C ILE A 105 -9.18 -6.21 1.73
N MET A 106 -8.25 -5.63 0.95
CA MET A 106 -7.83 -4.24 1.10
C MET A 106 -9.01 -3.26 0.97
N PHE A 107 -9.82 -3.40 -0.09
CA PHE A 107 -10.97 -2.55 -0.37
C PHE A 107 -12.01 -2.61 0.74
N THR A 108 -12.26 -3.82 1.28
CA THR A 108 -13.13 -4.02 2.44
C THR A 108 -12.68 -3.16 3.63
N GLY A 109 -11.38 -3.16 3.93
CA GLY A 109 -10.81 -2.30 4.96
C GLY A 109 -11.01 -0.80 4.67
N VAL A 110 -10.80 -0.37 3.43
CA VAL A 110 -11.04 1.02 3.00
C VAL A 110 -12.50 1.44 3.23
N VAL A 111 -13.46 0.59 2.86
CA VAL A 111 -14.89 0.83 3.07
C VAL A 111 -15.22 0.97 4.56
N PHE A 112 -14.68 0.13 5.43
CA PHE A 112 -14.88 0.27 6.87
C PHE A 112 -14.28 1.58 7.43
N VAL A 113 -13.08 1.99 6.99
CA VAL A 113 -12.53 3.31 7.38
C VAL A 113 -13.46 4.43 6.92
N ALA A 114 -13.93 4.39 5.67
CA ALA A 114 -14.81 5.41 5.10
C ALA A 114 -16.15 5.48 5.86
N TYR A 115 -16.75 4.33 6.15
CA TYR A 115 -17.99 4.23 6.92
C TYR A 115 -17.85 4.85 8.32
N ARG A 116 -16.77 4.52 9.05
CA ARG A 116 -16.51 5.09 10.38
C ARG A 116 -16.32 6.61 10.31
N ARG A 117 -15.59 7.10 9.31
CA ARG A 117 -15.39 8.54 9.08
C ARG A 117 -16.66 9.26 8.63
N GLY A 118 -17.63 8.57 8.03
CA GLY A 118 -18.91 9.15 7.66
C GLY A 118 -19.87 9.31 8.85
N LYS A 119 -19.91 8.34 9.77
CA LYS A 119 -20.87 8.34 10.89
C LYS A 119 -20.38 9.03 12.15
N ASN A 120 -19.16 8.75 12.60
CA ASN A 120 -18.68 9.17 13.92
C ASN A 120 -17.22 9.62 13.82
N ILE A 121 -17.00 10.84 13.30
CA ILE A 121 -15.65 11.42 13.16
C ILE A 121 -15.06 11.66 14.56
N PRO A 122 -14.01 10.94 14.98
CA PRO A 122 -13.37 11.21 16.26
C PRO A 122 -12.67 12.58 16.22
N SER A 123 -12.75 13.36 17.30
CA SER A 123 -12.11 14.68 17.41
C SER A 123 -10.59 14.63 17.21
N ARG A 124 -9.95 13.49 17.55
CA ARG A 124 -8.52 13.22 17.37
C ARG A 124 -8.07 12.94 15.92
N LEU A 125 -8.99 12.95 14.96
CA LEU A 125 -8.68 12.54 13.58
C LEU A 125 -8.07 13.70 12.78
N SER A 126 -6.90 13.46 12.19
CA SER A 126 -6.28 14.41 11.26
C SER A 126 -7.18 14.67 10.04
N LYS A 127 -7.43 15.95 9.74
CA LYS A 127 -8.28 16.44 8.65
C LYS A 127 -7.45 16.85 7.42
N GLY A 128 -8.09 17.49 6.44
CA GLY A 128 -7.42 18.08 5.27
C GLY A 128 -6.76 17.01 4.40
N ALA A 129 -5.45 17.15 4.14
CA ALA A 129 -4.68 16.21 3.33
C ALA A 129 -4.77 14.75 3.81
N TRP A 130 -5.05 14.50 5.09
CA TRP A 130 -5.21 13.14 5.63
C TRP A 130 -6.53 12.47 5.25
N ASN A 131 -7.54 13.25 4.83
CA ASN A 131 -8.80 12.70 4.31
C ASN A 131 -8.66 12.15 2.89
N ARG A 132 -7.56 12.45 2.18
CA ARG A 132 -7.31 11.91 0.84
C ARG A 132 -6.86 10.44 0.86
N LEU A 133 -6.23 10.00 1.95
CA LEU A 133 -5.59 8.68 2.02
C LEU A 133 -6.58 7.53 1.77
N PRO A 134 -7.79 7.48 2.37
CA PRO A 134 -8.75 6.43 2.08
C PRO A 134 -9.13 6.36 0.60
N TRP A 135 -9.27 7.51 -0.07
CA TRP A 135 -9.60 7.56 -1.50
C TRP A 135 -8.46 7.04 -2.37
N MET A 136 -7.21 7.39 -2.06
CA MET A 136 -6.05 6.90 -2.81
C MET A 136 -5.82 5.39 -2.59
N LEU A 137 -6.00 4.91 -1.36
CA LEU A 137 -5.97 3.47 -1.08
C LEU A 137 -7.14 2.73 -1.74
N GLY A 138 -8.33 3.34 -1.79
CA GLY A 138 -9.47 2.83 -2.54
C GLY A 138 -9.20 2.75 -4.03
N ALA A 139 -8.59 3.78 -4.61
CA ALA A 139 -8.16 3.77 -6.01
C ALA A 139 -7.13 2.66 -6.27
N LEU A 140 -6.14 2.48 -5.39
CA LEU A 140 -5.18 1.39 -5.49
C LEU A 140 -5.89 0.02 -5.47
N ALA A 141 -6.78 -0.19 -4.50
CA ALA A 141 -7.50 -1.45 -4.35
C ALA A 141 -8.39 -1.76 -5.57
N LEU A 142 -9.11 -0.75 -6.09
CA LEU A 142 -9.91 -0.91 -7.30
C LEU A 142 -9.05 -1.17 -8.54
N GLY A 143 -7.92 -0.47 -8.69
CA GLY A 143 -6.97 -0.71 -9.78
C GLY A 143 -6.40 -2.13 -9.74
N LEU A 144 -6.02 -2.62 -8.56
CA LEU A 144 -5.51 -3.99 -8.39
C LEU A 144 -6.60 -5.04 -8.61
N PHE A 145 -7.84 -4.77 -8.20
CA PHE A 145 -8.97 -5.65 -8.48
C PHE A 145 -9.26 -5.73 -9.99
N LEU A 146 -9.30 -4.58 -10.69
CA LEU A 146 -9.46 -4.53 -12.14
C LEU A 146 -8.33 -5.24 -12.88
N LEU A 147 -7.09 -5.12 -12.38
CA LEU A 147 -5.94 -5.83 -12.95
C LEU A 147 -6.14 -7.35 -12.94
N GLY A 148 -6.64 -7.90 -11.84
CA GLY A 148 -6.89 -9.34 -11.72
C GLY A 148 -8.26 -9.81 -12.22
N LEU A 149 -9.17 -8.90 -12.56
CA LEU A 149 -10.55 -9.23 -12.97
C LEU A 149 -10.64 -10.13 -14.22
N PRO A 150 -9.83 -9.95 -15.28
CA PRO A 150 -9.85 -10.85 -16.45
C PRO A 150 -9.59 -12.31 -16.10
N ALA A 151 -8.78 -12.56 -15.07
CA ALA A 151 -8.44 -13.89 -14.62
C ALA A 151 -9.63 -14.62 -13.97
N LEU A 152 -10.63 -13.87 -13.48
CA LEU A 152 -11.80 -14.38 -12.74
C LEU A 152 -13.01 -14.70 -13.62
N THR A 153 -13.14 -14.07 -14.79
CA THR A 153 -14.40 -14.13 -15.58
C THR A 153 -14.42 -15.20 -16.66
N ALA A 154 -13.38 -16.04 -16.79
CA ALA A 154 -13.18 -16.99 -17.89
C ALA A 154 -13.21 -16.36 -19.31
N GLN A 155 -13.49 -15.05 -19.44
CA GLN A 155 -13.16 -14.24 -20.60
C GLN A 155 -11.66 -13.96 -20.62
N THR A 156 -10.88 -14.97 -21.02
CA THR A 156 -9.44 -14.81 -21.25
C THR A 156 -9.11 -13.92 -22.45
N ALA A 157 -10.09 -13.58 -23.31
CA ALA A 157 -9.79 -12.93 -24.59
C ALA A 157 -10.78 -11.87 -25.10
N ILE A 158 -11.98 -11.72 -24.52
CA ILE A 158 -12.96 -10.76 -25.04
C ILE A 158 -12.68 -9.38 -24.44
N THR A 159 -11.70 -8.73 -25.05
CA THR A 159 -11.46 -7.27 -25.04
C THR A 159 -11.59 -6.63 -23.67
N PHE A 160 -10.59 -6.80 -22.81
CA PHE A 160 -10.35 -5.80 -21.77
C PHE A 160 -10.13 -4.48 -22.51
N SER A 161 -11.17 -3.63 -22.54
CA SER A 161 -11.17 -2.50 -23.45
C SER A 161 -9.99 -1.58 -23.12
N TYR A 162 -9.50 -0.86 -24.13
CA TYR A 162 -8.47 0.16 -23.90
C TYR A 162 -8.88 1.11 -22.77
N ALA A 163 -10.17 1.42 -22.64
CA ALA A 163 -10.71 2.22 -21.55
C ALA A 163 -10.51 1.58 -20.17
N VAL A 164 -10.80 0.29 -20.00
CA VAL A 164 -10.60 -0.39 -18.70
C VAL A 164 -9.11 -0.55 -18.39
N SER A 165 -8.28 -0.83 -19.40
CA SER A 165 -6.82 -0.88 -19.25
C SER A 165 -6.25 0.47 -18.79
N LEU A 166 -6.69 1.56 -19.42
CA LEU A 166 -6.29 2.93 -19.07
C LEU A 166 -6.77 3.30 -17.66
N LEU A 167 -8.03 3.01 -17.34
CA LEU A 167 -8.58 3.24 -16.01
C LEU A 167 -7.80 2.48 -14.94
N THR A 168 -7.46 1.21 -15.20
CA THR A 168 -6.62 0.39 -14.31
C THR A 168 -5.29 1.07 -14.04
N ALA A 169 -4.57 1.49 -15.08
CA ALA A 169 -3.29 2.18 -14.94
C ALA A 169 -3.42 3.50 -14.15
N LEU A 170 -4.44 4.31 -14.44
CA LEU A 170 -4.68 5.58 -13.75
C LEU A 170 -4.98 5.39 -12.26
N LEU A 171 -5.80 4.40 -11.91
CA LEU A 171 -6.12 4.06 -10.52
C LEU A 171 -4.87 3.58 -9.76
N LEU A 172 -4.04 2.75 -10.39
CA LEU A 172 -2.78 2.30 -9.81
C LEU A 172 -1.80 3.46 -9.61
N ILE A 173 -1.66 4.36 -10.58
CA ILE A 173 -0.81 5.56 -10.47
C ILE A 173 -1.28 6.45 -9.33
N ALA A 174 -2.58 6.75 -9.27
CA ALA A 174 -3.17 7.58 -8.21
C ALA A 174 -2.95 6.97 -6.83
N GLY A 175 -3.17 5.67 -6.68
CA GLY A 175 -2.95 4.95 -5.44
C GLY A 175 -1.48 4.85 -5.03
N ALA A 176 -0.60 4.55 -5.98
CA ALA A 176 0.84 4.44 -5.75
C ALA A 176 1.48 5.77 -5.32
N TRP A 177 0.91 6.91 -5.73
CA TRP A 177 1.40 8.23 -5.33
C TRP A 177 1.55 8.36 -3.82
N GLU A 178 0.54 7.97 -3.03
CA GLU A 178 0.61 8.11 -1.56
C GLU A 178 1.66 7.20 -0.92
N LEU A 179 1.79 5.98 -1.44
CA LEU A 179 2.73 4.99 -0.91
C LEU A 179 4.17 5.30 -1.27
N THR A 180 4.41 6.05 -2.34
CA THR A 180 5.75 6.34 -2.87
C THR A 180 6.16 7.79 -2.58
N LEU A 181 5.88 8.69 -3.50
CA LEU A 181 6.27 10.09 -3.49
C LEU A 181 5.59 10.90 -2.37
N GLY A 182 4.33 10.59 -2.08
CA GLY A 182 3.53 11.20 -1.01
C GLY A 182 4.13 10.90 0.37
N ALA A 183 4.57 9.66 0.60
CA ALA A 183 5.25 9.26 1.81
C ALA A 183 6.52 10.11 2.05
N GLY A 184 7.36 10.27 1.01
CA GLY A 184 8.57 11.10 1.07
C GLY A 184 8.29 12.58 1.35
N ARG A 185 7.33 13.18 0.64
CA ARG A 185 7.05 14.63 0.65
C ARG A 185 6.28 15.17 1.85
N GLY A 186 5.87 14.31 2.79
CA GLY A 186 5.13 14.78 3.99
C GLY A 186 3.64 14.53 3.97
N GLY A 187 3.18 13.70 3.03
CA GLY A 187 1.83 13.18 3.01
C GLY A 187 1.50 12.24 4.18
N PRO A 188 0.27 11.72 4.22
CA PRO A 188 -0.23 10.87 5.28
C PRO A 188 0.66 9.67 5.62
N MET A 189 1.31 9.09 4.61
CA MET A 189 2.18 7.90 4.79
C MET A 189 3.54 8.20 5.44
N LYS A 190 3.91 9.47 5.68
CA LYS A 190 5.18 9.80 6.36
C LYS A 190 5.32 9.17 7.75
N HIS A 191 4.19 9.03 8.46
CA HIS A 191 4.17 8.49 9.81
C HIS A 191 4.45 6.99 9.83
N ALA A 192 4.02 6.26 8.80
CA ALA A 192 4.32 4.84 8.68
C ALA A 192 5.84 4.60 8.55
N MET A 193 6.52 5.38 7.70
CA MET A 193 7.97 5.27 7.53
C MET A 193 8.74 5.72 8.77
N ALA A 194 8.35 6.85 9.36
CA ALA A 194 8.98 7.32 10.59
C ALA A 194 8.77 6.34 11.76
N GLY A 195 7.57 5.76 11.86
CA GLY A 195 7.23 4.73 12.84
C GLY A 195 8.05 3.45 12.64
N LEU A 196 8.18 2.94 11.42
CA LEU A 196 9.02 1.77 11.14
C LEU A 196 10.50 2.01 11.46
N ALA A 197 11.03 3.18 11.11
CA ALA A 197 12.40 3.54 11.46
C ALA A 197 12.59 3.67 12.98
N HIS A 198 11.61 4.21 13.70
CA HIS A 198 11.57 4.24 15.17
C HIS A 198 11.55 2.83 15.75
N LEU A 199 10.68 1.95 15.25
CA LEU A 199 10.64 0.55 15.69
C LEU A 199 11.94 -0.22 15.42
N ALA A 200 12.74 0.18 14.43
CA ALA A 200 14.03 -0.45 14.16
C ALA A 200 15.17 0.12 15.03
N PHE A 201 15.26 1.44 15.11
CA PHE A 201 16.49 2.12 15.52
C PHE A 201 16.34 2.98 16.78
N HIS A 202 15.14 3.12 17.33
CA HIS A 202 14.99 3.81 18.61
C HIS A 202 15.64 2.96 19.72
N PRO A 203 16.53 3.57 20.53
CA PRO A 203 17.18 2.90 21.65
C PRO A 203 16.20 2.50 22.75
#